data_AF-A0A2T6C7N2-F1
#
_entry.id   AF-A0A2T6C7N2-F1
#
_cell.length_a   1.000
_cell.length_b   1.000
_cell.length_c   1.000
_cell.angle_alpha   90.00
_cell.angle_beta   90.00
_cell.angle_gamma   90.00
#
_symmetry.space_group_name_H-M   'P 1'
#
loop_
_entity.id
_entity.type
_entity.pdbx_description
1 polymer ?
#
loop_
_entity_poly.entity_id
_entity_poly.type
_entity_poly.pdbx_seq_one_letter_code
_entity_poly.pdbx_strand_id
1 'polypeptide(L)'
;MRFVDDLYSLYREHLEDEENAVSVVLNILEDQNREDIMKLIEEMDDEEVVQMVGVYLVEMLKMKMSQEGQLSDWESPLKRPRYH
;
A
#
# COMPACT_ATOMS: atom_id res chain seq x y z
N MET A 1 3.54 -8.31 -11.22
CA MET A 1 3.84 -6.98 -11.81
C MET A 1 5.34 -6.81 -11.83
N ARG A 2 5.93 -6.44 -12.98
CA ARG A 2 7.38 -6.26 -13.13
C ARG A 2 7.98 -5.30 -12.08
N PHE A 3 7.26 -4.24 -11.73
CA PHE A 3 7.67 -3.27 -10.73
C PHE A 3 7.89 -3.88 -9.33
N VAL A 4 7.06 -4.84 -8.90
CA VAL A 4 7.24 -5.50 -7.59
C VAL A 4 8.51 -6.35 -7.59
N ASP A 5 8.79 -7.05 -8.70
CA ASP A 5 10.01 -7.84 -8.85
C ASP A 5 11.27 -6.95 -8.86
N ASP A 6 11.17 -5.78 -9.51
CA ASP A 6 12.24 -4.78 -9.57
C ASP A 6 12.49 -4.16 -8.18
N LEU A 7 11.42 -3.80 -7.45
CA LEU A 7 11.52 -3.30 -6.07
C LEU A 7 12.11 -4.35 -5.13
N TYR A 8 11.63 -5.59 -5.22
CA TYR A 8 12.15 -6.68 -4.41
C TYR A 8 13.64 -6.91 -4.68
N SER A 9 14.07 -6.80 -5.94
CA SER A 9 15.48 -6.94 -6.33
C SER A 9 16.36 -5.80 -5.80
N LEU A 10 15.87 -4.56 -5.83
CA LEU A 10 16.59 -3.37 -5.38
C LEU A 10 16.70 -3.28 -3.85
N TYR A 11 15.64 -3.69 -3.14
CA TYR A 11 15.54 -3.52 -1.69
C TYR A 11 15.67 -4.83 -0.91
N ARG A 12 16.03 -5.95 -1.54
CA ARG A 12 16.09 -7.28 -0.89
C ARG A 12 16.80 -7.29 0.46
N GLU A 13 17.92 -6.59 0.56
CA GLU A 13 18.73 -6.50 1.79
C GLU A 13 18.05 -5.69 2.91
N HIS A 14 17.04 -4.90 2.57
CA HIS A 14 16.23 -4.07 3.46
C HIS A 14 14.79 -4.62 3.63
N LEU A 15 14.51 -5.85 3.20
CA LEU A 15 13.21 -6.51 3.36
C LEU A 15 13.30 -7.59 4.45
N GLU A 16 13.85 -7.23 5.61
CA GLU A 16 14.10 -8.16 6.72
C GLU A 16 12.82 -8.57 7.45
N ASP A 17 11.82 -7.67 7.50
CA ASP A 17 10.50 -7.92 8.08
C ASP A 17 9.38 -7.17 7.34
N GLU A 18 8.13 -7.47 7.70
CA GLU A 18 6.93 -6.89 7.09
C GLU A 18 6.85 -5.36 7.29
N GLU A 19 7.31 -4.85 8.44
CA GLU A 19 7.26 -3.43 8.76
C GLU A 19 8.26 -2.62 7.92
N ASN A 20 9.44 -3.18 7.69
CA ASN A 20 10.45 -2.60 6.82
C ASN A 20 10.00 -2.62 5.36
N ALA A 21 9.35 -3.71 4.93
CA ALA A 21 8.76 -3.78 3.58
C ALA A 21 7.71 -2.68 3.35
N VAL A 22 6.82 -2.47 4.32
CA VAL A 22 5.84 -1.36 4.26
C VAL A 22 6.55 0.00 4.22
N SER A 23 7.56 0.20 5.06
CA SER A 23 8.31 1.46 5.14
C SER A 23 9.03 1.78 3.82
N VAL A 24 9.67 0.78 3.20
CA VAL A 24 10.33 0.92 1.89
C VAL A 24 9.31 1.34 0.82
N VAL A 25 8.17 0.66 0.74
CA VAL A 25 7.12 1.00 -0.23
C VAL A 25 6.58 2.41 0.01
N LEU A 26 6.31 2.80 1.26
CA LEU A 26 5.83 4.13 1.58
C LEU A 26 6.83 5.22 1.20
N ASN A 27 8.12 5.03 1.47
CA ASN A 27 9.17 5.97 1.09
C ASN A 27 9.26 6.13 -0.44
N ILE A 28 9.17 5.03 -1.20
CA ILE A 28 9.18 5.09 -2.66
C ILE A 28 7.99 5.88 -3.20
N LEU A 29 6.80 5.66 -2.62
CA LEU A 29 5.56 6.31 -3.04
C LEU A 29 5.48 7.78 -2.61
N GLU A 30 6.15 8.19 -1.52
CA GLU A 30 6.12 9.57 -1.01
C GLU A 30 6.66 10.59 -2.02
N ASP A 31 7.65 10.19 -2.81
CA ASP A 31 8.27 11.04 -3.84
C ASP A 31 7.50 11.03 -5.19
N GLN A 32 6.47 10.18 -5.34
CA GLN A 32 5.72 10.07 -6.60
C GLN A 32 4.57 11.08 -6.66
N ASN A 33 4.41 11.70 -7.83
CA ASN A 33 3.19 12.45 -8.12
C ASN A 33 2.09 11.53 -8.68
N ARG A 34 0.88 12.07 -8.83
CA ARG A 34 -0.28 11.31 -9.32
C ARG A 34 -0.05 10.70 -10.71
N GLU A 35 0.64 11.39 -11.60
CA GLU A 35 0.88 10.89 -12.96
C GLU A 35 1.81 9.68 -12.95
N ASP A 36 2.84 9.70 -12.12
CA ASP A 36 3.79 8.59 -12.00
C ASP A 36 3.13 7.35 -11.38
N ILE A 37 2.25 7.54 -10.38
CA ILE A 37 1.41 6.45 -9.86
C ILE A 37 0.47 5.88 -10.93
N MET A 38 -0.12 6.74 -11.78
CA MET A 38 -0.99 6.26 -12.86
C MET A 38 -0.23 5.41 -13.87
N LYS A 39 1.03 5.77 -14.20
CA LYS A 39 1.87 4.95 -15.09
C LYS A 39 2.13 3.57 -14.51
N LEU A 40 2.40 3.48 -13.20
CA LEU A 40 2.56 2.18 -12.53
C LEU A 40 1.28 1.34 -12.64
N ILE A 41 0.11 1.95 -12.45
CA ILE A 41 -1.18 1.24 -12.57
C ILE A 41 -1.44 0.79 -14.00
N GLU A 42 -1.06 1.59 -15.01
CA GLU A 42 -1.20 1.22 -16.43
C GLU A 42 -0.34 0.02 -16.84
N GLU A 43 0.72 -0.28 -16.09
CA GLU A 43 1.59 -1.46 -16.30
C GLU A 43 1.07 -2.73 -15.61
N MET A 44 0.06 -2.62 -14.74
CA MET A 44 -0.57 -3.75 -14.06
C MET A 44 -1.49 -4.51 -15.01
N ASP A 45 -1.60 -5.83 -14.82
CA ASP A 45 -2.61 -6.60 -15.53
C ASP A 45 -4.03 -6.41 -14.93
N ASP A 46 -5.05 -6.88 -15.65
CA ASP A 46 -6.45 -6.73 -15.25
C ASP A 46 -6.73 -7.32 -13.85
N GLU A 47 -6.09 -8.44 -13.50
CA GLU A 47 -6.28 -9.08 -12.20
C GLU A 47 -5.65 -8.25 -11.08
N GLU A 48 -4.44 -7.77 -11.31
CA GLU A 48 -3.70 -6.89 -10.40
C GLU A 48 -4.45 -5.59 -10.13
N VAL A 49 -5.04 -4.97 -11.16
CA VAL A 49 -5.87 -3.76 -11.00
C VAL A 49 -7.10 -4.05 -10.14
N VAL A 50 -7.79 -5.17 -10.40
CA VAL A 50 -8.97 -5.58 -9.60
C VAL A 50 -8.57 -5.85 -8.14
N GLN A 51 -7.45 -6.53 -7.91
CA GLN A 51 -6.94 -6.80 -6.57
C GLN A 51 -6.58 -5.49 -5.84
N MET A 52 -5.87 -4.56 -6.49
CA MET A 52 -5.51 -3.26 -5.92
C MET A 52 -6.76 -2.47 -5.49
N VAL A 53 -7.75 -2.36 -6.39
CA VAL A 53 -9.01 -1.66 -6.08
C VAL A 53 -9.77 -2.39 -4.98
N GLY A 54 -9.79 -3.73 -5.00
CA GLY A 54 -10.42 -4.55 -3.98
C GLY A 54 -9.84 -4.30 -2.58
N VAL A 55 -8.52 -4.32 -2.44
CA VAL A 55 -7.83 -4.02 -1.17
C VAL A 55 -8.17 -2.61 -0.69
N TYR A 56 -8.07 -1.61 -1.57
CA TYR A 56 -8.40 -0.23 -1.22
C TYR A 56 -9.86 -0.09 -0.70
N LEU A 57 -10.83 -0.65 -1.42
CA LEU A 57 -12.23 -0.57 -1.04
C LEU A 57 -12.52 -1.28 0.28
N VAL A 58 -11.92 -2.46 0.51
CA VAL A 58 -12.05 -3.20 1.78
C VAL A 58 -11.52 -2.37 2.94
N GLU A 59 -10.35 -1.75 2.78
CA GLU A 59 -9.74 -0.91 3.82
C GLU A 59 -10.60 0.33 4.12
N MET A 60 -11.11 1.00 3.10
CA MET A 60 -12.03 2.13 3.27
C MET A 60 -13.34 1.72 3.96
N LEU A 61 -13.87 0.52 3.65
CA LEU A 61 -15.06 -0.01 4.33
C LEU A 61 -14.80 -0.31 5.80
N LYS A 62 -13.68 -0.96 6.15
CA LYS A 62 -13.29 -1.20 7.55
C LYS A 62 -13.18 0.11 8.32
N MET A 63 -12.56 1.14 7.72
CA MET A 63 -12.47 2.47 8.32
C MET A 63 -13.85 3.06 8.61
N LYS A 64 -14.78 2.98 7.64
CA LYS A 64 -16.15 3.48 7.81
C LYS A 64 -16.90 2.70 8.90
N MET A 65 -16.82 1.38 8.90
CA MET A 65 -17.45 0.52 9.92
C MET A 65 -16.89 0.81 11.32
N SER A 66 -15.58 1.04 11.45
CA SER A 66 -14.95 1.44 12.72
C SER A 66 -15.44 2.82 13.20
N GLN A 67 -15.57 3.80 12.30
CA GLN A 67 -16.15 5.12 12.63
C GLN A 67 -17.60 5.02 13.11
N GLU A 68 -18.36 4.05 12.57
CA GLU A 68 -19.73 3.75 12.99
C GLU A 68 -19.80 2.86 14.26
N GLY A 69 -18.65 2.51 14.86
CA GLY A 69 -18.58 1.70 16.09
C GLY A 69 -18.88 0.20 15.88
N GLN A 70 -18.91 -0.26 14.62
CA GLN A 70 -19.17 -1.65 14.25
C GLN A 70 -17.90 -2.53 14.32
N LEU A 71 -16.71 -1.92 14.38
CA LEU A 71 -15.42 -2.59 14.57
C LEU A 71 -14.68 -1.93 15.73
N SER A 72 -14.42 -2.71 16.80
CA SER A 72 -13.82 -2.22 18.05
C SER A 72 -12.32 -2.00 17.97
N ASP A 73 -11.58 -2.80 17.18
CA ASP A 73 -10.11 -2.90 17.32
C ASP A 73 -9.35 -2.87 15.97
N TRP A 74 -9.91 -2.25 14.92
CA TRP A 74 -9.19 -2.11 13.64
C TRP A 74 -8.16 -0.97 13.69
N GLU A 75 -6.89 -1.31 13.84
CA GLU A 75 -5.77 -0.41 13.60
C GLU A 75 -5.40 -0.45 12.10
N SER A 76 -5.70 0.63 11.37
CA SER A 76 -5.28 0.73 9.97
C SER A 76 -3.74 0.77 9.90
N PRO A 77 -3.08 -0.06 9.07
CA PRO A 77 -1.64 0.01 8.84
C PRO A 77 -1.18 1.39 8.35
N LEU A 78 -2.08 2.12 7.65
CA LEU A 78 -1.84 3.47 7.13
C LEU A 78 -2.03 4.58 8.18
N LYS A 79 -2.50 4.25 9.38
CA LYS A 79 -2.72 5.21 10.49
C LYS A 79 -1.53 5.34 11.44
N ARG A 80 -0.39 4.66 11.21
CA ARG A 80 0.78 4.83 12.08
C ARG A 80 1.23 6.32 12.06
N PRO A 81 1.56 6.92 13.22
CA PRO A 81 1.91 8.34 13.29
C PRO A 81 3.13 8.60 12.40
N ARG A 82 3.07 9.63 11.55
CA ARG A 82 4.27 10.26 11.00
C ARG A 82 5.13 10.69 12.18
N TYR A 83 6.22 9.98 12.44
CA TYR A 83 7.21 10.42 13.41
C TYR A 83 7.81 11.73 12.87
N HIS A 84 7.60 12.81 13.63
CA HIS A 84 8.20 14.13 13.41
C HIS A 84 9.70 14.12 13.73
#